data_AF-A0AAU7U2F4-F1
#
_entry.id   AF-A0AAU7U2F4-F1
#
_cell.length_a   1.000
_cell.length_b   1.000
_cell.length_c   1.000
_cell.angle_alpha   90.00
_cell.angle_beta   90.00
_cell.angle_gamma   90.00
#
_symmetry.space_group_name_H-M   'P 1'
#
loop_
_entity.id
_entity.type
_entity.pdbx_description
1 polymer ?
#
loop_
_entity_poly.entity_id
_entity_poly.type
_entity_poly.pdbx_seq_one_letter_code
_entity_poly.pdbx_strand_id
1 'polypeptide(L)'
;MTALLVFSRNFAIEQAVTSLILANGKVFYFDSRLEFLVSATVLSKSYILIDTIGESSENIRWIYYRLEERGLLSLTYFIAPEENADNVFLKSFRLVTSLKDLKQLCERASKFRAAESSCVLKDVLYQRLSTRLSNEHLNFLLKVYDKSTRQYRIRNKCEVNKNYYLRNRLALGSGLEMKQLILLLSSQSPRCS
;
A
#
# COMPACT_ATOMS: atom_id res chain seq x y z
N MET A 1 12.61 4.63 -1.34
CA MET A 1 12.23 3.34 -1.95
C MET A 1 10.93 3.55 -2.67
N THR A 2 10.86 3.15 -3.94
CA THR A 2 9.65 3.23 -4.74
C THR A 2 9.26 1.79 -5.07
N ALA A 3 8.02 1.42 -4.79
CA ALA A 3 7.44 0.13 -5.13
C ALA A 3 6.19 0.36 -5.97
N LEU A 4 5.72 -0.69 -6.64
CA LEU A 4 4.38 -0.75 -7.22
C LEU A 4 3.47 -1.52 -6.26
N LEU A 5 2.40 -0.88 -5.79
CA LEU A 5 1.37 -1.52 -4.97
C LEU A 5 0.18 -1.84 -5.87
N VAL A 6 -0.20 -3.10 -5.96
CA VAL A 6 -1.26 -3.58 -6.85
C VAL A 6 -2.42 -4.09 -6.00
N PHE A 7 -3.57 -3.44 -6.10
CA PHE A 7 -4.82 -3.95 -5.55
C PHE A 7 -5.57 -4.70 -6.66
N SER A 8 -5.54 -6.02 -6.60
CA SER A 8 -6.23 -6.90 -7.56
C SER A 8 -6.47 -8.27 -6.91
N ARG A 9 -7.53 -8.94 -7.35
CA ARG A 9 -7.78 -10.36 -7.11
C ARG A 9 -7.69 -11.19 -8.40
N ASN A 10 -7.36 -10.52 -9.51
CA ASN A 10 -7.34 -11.12 -10.83
C ASN A 10 -5.94 -11.65 -11.12
N PHE A 11 -5.81 -12.97 -11.08
CA PHE A 11 -4.54 -13.66 -11.36
C PHE A 11 -3.92 -13.25 -12.69
N ALA A 12 -4.70 -13.00 -13.74
CA ALA A 12 -4.16 -12.59 -15.04
C ALA A 12 -3.49 -11.21 -14.98
N ILE A 13 -4.05 -10.29 -14.19
CA ILE A 13 -3.46 -8.95 -13.96
C ILE A 13 -2.15 -9.09 -13.19
N GLU A 14 -2.14 -9.92 -12.14
CA GLU A 14 -0.93 -10.18 -11.35
C GLU A 14 0.18 -10.80 -12.19
N GLN A 15 -0.14 -11.78 -13.04
CA GLN A 15 0.83 -12.38 -13.96
C GLN A 15 1.33 -11.36 -15.00
N ALA A 16 0.44 -10.54 -15.56
CA ALA A 16 0.83 -9.50 -16.50
C ALA A 16 1.81 -8.51 -15.87
N VAL A 17 1.51 -7.99 -14.68
CA VAL A 17 2.42 -7.10 -13.94
C VAL A 17 3.75 -7.78 -13.64
N THR A 18 3.71 -9.03 -13.15
CA THR A 18 4.93 -9.80 -12.82
C THR A 18 5.81 -10.02 -14.05
N SER A 19 5.22 -10.27 -15.22
CA SER A 19 5.96 -10.43 -16.47
C SER A 19 6.59 -9.14 -17.01
N LEU A 20 6.04 -7.98 -16.62
CA LEU A 20 6.45 -6.66 -17.12
C LEU A 20 7.39 -5.93 -16.16
N ILE A 21 7.46 -6.33 -14.89
CA ILE A 21 8.37 -5.72 -13.93
C ILE A 21 9.82 -6.11 -14.26
N LEU A 22 10.72 -5.14 -14.20
CA LEU A 22 12.15 -5.40 -14.37
C LEU A 22 12.70 -6.14 -13.14
N ALA A 23 13.81 -6.87 -13.30
CA ALA A 23 14.41 -7.72 -12.26
C ALA A 23 14.67 -7.02 -10.90
N ASN A 24 14.76 -5.69 -10.88
CA ASN A 24 15.00 -4.90 -9.67
C ASN A 24 13.76 -4.14 -9.16
N GLY A 25 12.61 -4.28 -9.83
CA GLY A 25 11.37 -3.63 -9.44
C GLY A 25 10.71 -4.36 -8.27
N LYS A 26 10.15 -3.61 -7.31
CA LYS A 26 9.42 -4.16 -6.17
C LYS A 26 7.93 -4.03 -6.41
N VAL A 27 7.22 -5.16 -6.44
CA VAL A 27 5.76 -5.21 -6.57
C VAL A 27 5.18 -5.90 -5.35
N PHE A 28 4.09 -5.35 -4.81
CA PHE A 28 3.32 -5.96 -3.73
C PHE A 28 1.86 -6.05 -4.14
N TYR A 29 1.32 -7.26 -4.11
CA TYR A 29 -0.06 -7.56 -4.44
C TYR A 29 -0.92 -7.60 -3.18
N PHE A 30 -2.16 -7.11 -3.29
CA PHE A 30 -3.10 -7.03 -2.19
C PHE A 30 -4.52 -7.39 -2.65
N ASP A 31 -5.16 -8.31 -1.92
CA ASP A 31 -6.58 -8.69 -2.04
C ASP A 31 -7.45 -8.08 -0.92
N SER A 32 -6.80 -7.57 0.13
CA SER A 32 -7.38 -6.88 1.28
C SER A 32 -7.25 -5.37 1.14
N ARG A 33 -8.39 -4.68 1.00
CA ARG A 33 -8.44 -3.21 0.87
C ARG A 33 -7.78 -2.48 2.03
N LEU A 34 -7.81 -3.05 3.23
CA LEU A 34 -7.22 -2.44 4.42
C LEU A 34 -5.69 -2.58 4.45
N GLU A 35 -5.17 -3.76 4.11
CA GLU A 35 -3.73 -3.99 4.00
C GLU A 35 -3.10 -3.12 2.93
N PHE A 36 -3.77 -3.03 1.79
CA PHE A 36 -3.42 -2.15 0.70
C PHE A 36 -3.36 -0.69 1.16
N LEU A 37 -4.44 -0.17 1.75
CA LEU A 37 -4.52 1.23 2.16
C LEU A 37 -3.42 1.59 3.17
N VAL A 38 -3.20 0.75 4.17
CA VAL A 38 -2.16 0.97 5.19
C VAL A 38 -0.78 0.96 4.57
N SER A 39 -0.51 0.01 3.67
CA SER A 39 0.76 -0.09 2.96
C SER A 39 0.99 1.14 2.07
N ALA A 40 -0.01 1.58 1.31
CA ALA A 40 0.04 2.79 0.49
C ALA A 40 0.29 4.05 1.33
N THR A 41 -0.35 4.14 2.49
CA THR A 41 -0.19 5.28 3.42
C THR A 41 1.24 5.37 3.97
N VAL A 42 1.79 4.25 4.44
CA VAL A 42 3.15 4.19 4.98
C VAL A 42 4.18 4.43 3.87
N LEU A 43 3.97 3.79 2.72
CA LEU A 43 4.80 3.87 1.51
C LEU A 43 4.36 5.00 0.56
N SER A 44 3.91 6.14 1.08
CA SER A 44 3.37 7.35 0.38
C SER A 44 4.06 7.86 -0.91
N LYS A 45 5.18 7.28 -1.34
CA LYS A 45 5.87 7.59 -2.62
C LYS A 45 5.84 6.44 -3.64
N SER A 46 5.14 5.36 -3.32
CA SER A 46 4.96 4.21 -4.22
C SER A 46 3.93 4.49 -5.27
N TYR A 47 4.12 3.92 -6.47
CA TYR A 47 3.09 3.89 -7.49
C TYR A 47 2.00 2.91 -7.07
N ILE A 48 0.76 3.25 -7.41
CA ILE A 48 -0.42 2.48 -7.03
C ILE A 48 -1.16 2.07 -8.30
N LEU A 49 -1.50 0.80 -8.42
CA LEU A 49 -2.32 0.25 -9.48
C LEU A 49 -3.55 -0.42 -8.86
N ILE A 50 -4.74 -0.04 -9.33
CA ILE A 50 -6.01 -0.57 -8.87
C ILE A 50 -6.68 -1.26 -10.05
N ASP A 51 -6.93 -2.55 -9.91
CA ASP A 51 -7.75 -3.31 -10.85
C ASP A 51 -9.23 -3.00 -10.60
N THR A 52 -9.88 -2.30 -11.54
CA THR A 52 -11.33 -2.02 -11.45
C THR A 52 -12.20 -3.02 -12.21
N ILE A 53 -11.59 -3.96 -12.95
CA ILE A 53 -12.32 -4.95 -13.74
C ILE A 53 -12.73 -6.13 -12.86
N GLY A 54 -11.79 -6.59 -12.02
CA GLY A 54 -12.00 -7.74 -11.12
C GLY A 54 -12.64 -7.40 -9.76
N GLU A 55 -13.02 -6.15 -9.50
CA GLU A 55 -13.39 -5.66 -8.17
C GLU A 55 -14.76 -4.97 -8.11
N SER A 56 -15.34 -4.91 -6.90
CA SER A 56 -16.63 -4.27 -6.70
C SER A 56 -16.53 -2.74 -6.69
N SER A 57 -17.54 -2.07 -7.25
CA SER A 57 -17.62 -0.61 -7.28
C SER A 57 -17.56 0.02 -5.87
N GLU A 58 -18.10 -0.66 -4.85
CA GLU A 58 -18.00 -0.22 -3.47
C GLU A 58 -16.56 -0.21 -2.96
N ASN A 59 -15.78 -1.27 -3.23
CA ASN A 59 -14.38 -1.34 -2.84
C ASN A 59 -13.56 -0.25 -3.53
N ILE A 60 -13.74 -0.09 -4.84
CA ILE A 60 -13.03 0.93 -5.62
C ILE A 60 -13.36 2.33 -5.08
N ARG A 61 -14.64 2.63 -4.86
CA ARG A 61 -15.08 3.92 -4.32
C ARG A 61 -14.50 4.18 -2.93
N TRP A 62 -14.51 3.17 -2.05
CA TRP A 62 -13.94 3.28 -0.71
C TRP A 62 -12.43 3.56 -0.77
N ILE A 63 -11.69 2.81 -1.60
CA ILE A 63 -10.24 3.00 -1.77
C ILE A 63 -9.94 4.40 -2.32
N TYR A 64 -10.66 4.83 -3.35
CA TYR A 64 -10.48 6.13 -3.99
C TYR A 64 -10.52 7.27 -2.95
N TYR A 65 -11.61 7.37 -2.19
CA TYR A 65 -11.78 8.45 -1.22
C TYR A 65 -10.70 8.42 -0.12
N ARG A 66 -10.30 7.21 0.32
CA ARG A 66 -9.24 7.08 1.32
C ARG A 66 -7.87 7.48 0.78
N LEU A 67 -7.57 7.20 -0.48
CA LEU A 67 -6.33 7.66 -1.11
C LEU A 67 -6.34 9.17 -1.34
N GLU A 68 -7.50 9.74 -1.70
CA GLU A 68 -7.70 11.18 -1.89
C GLU A 68 -7.46 11.97 -0.60
N GLU A 69 -8.07 11.55 0.51
CA GLU A 69 -7.86 12.13 1.85
C GLU A 69 -6.36 12.16 2.25
N ARG A 70 -5.54 11.29 1.66
CA ARG A 70 -4.11 11.16 1.94
C ARG A 70 -3.21 11.80 0.87
N GLY A 71 -3.80 12.43 -0.15
CA GLY A 71 -3.08 13.04 -1.27
C GLY A 71 -2.37 12.04 -2.20
N LEU A 72 -2.80 10.77 -2.21
CA LEU A 72 -2.11 9.69 -2.93
C LEU A 72 -2.59 9.50 -4.36
N LEU A 73 -3.69 10.14 -4.79
CA LEU A 73 -4.23 10.02 -6.15
C LEU A 73 -3.22 10.39 -7.24
N SER A 74 -2.28 11.28 -6.95
CA SER A 74 -1.20 11.67 -7.88
C SER A 74 -0.24 10.53 -8.22
N LEU A 75 -0.31 9.39 -7.54
CA LEU A 75 0.47 8.18 -7.80
C LEU A 75 -0.41 6.98 -8.14
N THR A 76 -1.73 7.17 -8.24
CA THR A 76 -2.72 6.11 -8.47
C THR A 76 -3.10 6.00 -9.94
N TYR A 77 -3.15 4.76 -10.42
CA TYR A 77 -3.54 4.35 -11.76
C TYR A 77 -4.65 3.32 -11.65
N PHE A 78 -5.61 3.35 -12.58
CA PHE A 78 -6.77 2.47 -12.58
C PHE A 78 -6.81 1.65 -13.86
N ILE A 79 -6.86 0.32 -13.75
CA ILE A 79 -7.03 -0.55 -14.91
C ILE A 79 -8.47 -0.44 -15.37
N ALA A 80 -8.67 -0.13 -16.64
CA ALA A 80 -10.00 0.01 -17.23
C ALA A 80 -10.05 -0.66 -18.61
N PRO A 81 -11.23 -1.08 -19.07
CA PRO A 81 -11.43 -1.49 -20.47
C PRO A 81 -11.02 -0.41 -21.47
N GLU A 82 -10.56 -0.81 -22.65
CA GLU A 82 -10.11 0.11 -23.71
C GLU A 82 -11.20 1.07 -24.18
N GLU A 83 -12.46 0.63 -24.16
CA GLU A 83 -13.65 1.44 -24.47
C GLU A 83 -13.76 2.70 -23.59
N ASN A 84 -13.14 2.71 -22.40
CA ASN A 84 -13.14 3.85 -21.50
C ASN A 84 -12.04 4.88 -21.79
N ALA A 85 -11.09 4.59 -22.70
CA ALA A 85 -9.96 5.48 -23.00
C ALA A 85 -10.40 6.84 -23.55
N ASP A 86 -11.47 6.86 -24.34
CA ASP A 86 -11.98 8.08 -24.99
C ASP A 86 -12.92 8.89 -24.09
N ASN A 87 -13.35 8.35 -22.95
CA ASN A 87 -14.27 9.03 -22.05
C ASN A 87 -13.59 10.24 -21.37
N VAL A 88 -14.07 11.44 -21.71
CA VAL A 88 -13.52 12.72 -21.23
C VAL A 88 -13.48 12.82 -19.71
N PHE A 89 -14.51 12.33 -19.02
CA PHE A 89 -14.57 12.36 -17.56
C PHE A 89 -13.51 11.44 -16.93
N LEU A 90 -13.35 10.23 -17.50
CA LEU A 90 -12.44 9.23 -16.96
C LEU A 90 -10.96 9.53 -17.22
N LYS A 91 -10.64 10.44 -18.15
CA LYS A 91 -9.25 10.89 -18.41
C LYS A 91 -8.55 11.45 -17.17
N SER A 92 -9.30 11.98 -16.21
CA SER A 92 -8.75 12.47 -14.93
C SER A 92 -8.19 11.35 -14.04
N PHE A 93 -8.56 10.09 -14.27
CA PHE A 93 -8.24 8.94 -13.42
C PHE A 93 -7.02 8.13 -13.89
N ARG A 94 -6.15 8.66 -14.76
CA ARG A 94 -4.89 7.99 -15.19
C ARG A 94 -5.09 6.50 -15.53
N LEU A 95 -5.99 6.27 -16.47
CA LEU A 95 -6.39 4.92 -16.83
C LEU A 95 -5.22 4.14 -17.44
N VAL A 96 -5.18 2.84 -17.14
CA VAL A 96 -4.33 1.84 -17.77
C VAL A 96 -5.26 0.96 -18.59
N THR A 97 -5.34 1.22 -19.89
CA THR A 97 -6.27 0.52 -20.78
C THR A 97 -5.59 -0.47 -21.71
N SER A 98 -4.26 -0.40 -21.82
CA SER A 98 -3.48 -1.30 -22.67
C SER A 98 -2.27 -1.91 -21.94
N LEU A 99 -1.75 -3.01 -22.48
CA LEU A 99 -0.49 -3.61 -22.04
C LEU A 99 0.70 -2.63 -22.17
N LYS A 100 0.63 -1.70 -23.15
CA LYS A 100 1.65 -0.66 -23.33
C LYS A 100 1.66 0.32 -22.16
N ASP A 101 0.49 0.76 -21.69
CA ASP A 101 0.37 1.64 -20.52
C ASP A 101 0.85 0.94 -19.25
N LEU A 102 0.46 -0.33 -19.10
CA LEU A 102 0.88 -1.16 -17.97
C LEU A 102 2.42 -1.32 -17.94
N LYS A 103 3.03 -1.59 -19.10
CA LYS A 103 4.48 -1.67 -19.24
C LYS A 103 5.16 -0.37 -18.85
N GLN A 104 4.66 0.78 -19.34
CA GLN A 104 5.21 2.09 -18.97
C GLN A 104 5.13 2.37 -17.48
N LEU A 105 4.03 1.99 -16.82
CA LEU A 105 3.88 2.11 -15.37
C LEU A 105 4.92 1.24 -14.64
N CYS A 106 5.08 -0.02 -15.05
CA CYS A 106 6.06 -0.94 -14.45
C CYS A 106 7.50 -0.44 -14.61
N GLU A 107 7.84 0.12 -15.77
CA GLU A 107 9.14 0.75 -16.03
C GLU A 107 9.36 1.97 -15.12
N ARG A 108 8.36 2.85 -14.97
CA ARG A 108 8.43 4.02 -14.08
C ARG A 108 8.64 3.60 -12.62
N ALA A 109 7.93 2.57 -12.17
CA ALA A 109 8.07 2.04 -10.81
C ALA A 109 9.46 1.44 -10.57
N SER A 110 10.07 0.83 -11.59
CA SER A 110 11.37 0.16 -11.50
C SER A 110 12.58 1.10 -11.57
N LYS A 111 12.43 2.34 -12.08
CA LYS A 111 13.56 3.28 -12.25
C LYS A 111 14.17 3.77 -10.93
N PHE A 112 13.42 3.74 -9.83
CA PHE A 112 13.90 4.18 -8.53
C PHE A 112 14.61 3.04 -7.80
N ARG A 113 15.91 2.92 -8.03
CA ARG A 113 16.78 1.90 -7.41
C ARG A 113 16.62 1.91 -5.89
N ALA A 114 16.23 0.77 -5.33
CA ALA A 114 16.46 0.45 -3.94
C ALA A 114 17.76 -0.34 -3.84
N ALA A 115 18.59 -0.03 -2.85
CA ALA A 115 19.68 -0.92 -2.45
C ALA A 115 19.11 -2.30 -2.10
N GLU A 116 19.90 -3.35 -2.35
CA GLU A 116 19.63 -4.74 -2.05
C GLU A 116 18.99 -4.89 -0.66
N SER A 117 17.67 -4.99 -0.63
CA SER A 117 16.92 -5.24 0.58
C SER A 117 15.93 -6.33 0.25
N SER A 118 15.82 -7.31 1.15
CA SER A 118 14.86 -8.41 1.09
C SER A 118 13.49 -7.93 0.57
N CYS A 119 12.91 -8.69 -0.35
CA CYS A 119 11.66 -8.39 -1.05
C CYS A 119 10.41 -8.54 -0.16
N VAL A 120 10.56 -8.49 1.16
CA VAL A 120 9.46 -8.72 2.09
C VAL A 120 8.79 -7.38 2.40
N LEU A 121 7.47 -7.30 2.18
CA LEU A 121 6.66 -6.12 2.49
C LEU A 121 6.91 -5.60 3.90
N LYS A 122 6.97 -6.51 4.88
CA LYS A 122 7.31 -6.20 6.29
C LYS A 122 8.61 -5.42 6.41
N ASP A 123 9.68 -5.86 5.76
CA ASP A 123 11.00 -5.23 5.87
C ASP A 123 11.00 -3.85 5.23
N VAL A 124 10.31 -3.70 4.09
CA VAL A 124 10.11 -2.42 3.41
C VAL A 124 9.30 -1.44 4.26
N LEU A 125 8.22 -1.91 4.89
CA LEU A 125 7.42 -1.11 5.83
C LEU A 125 8.26 -0.71 7.04
N TYR A 126 8.99 -1.66 7.64
CA TYR A 126 9.84 -1.40 8.79
C TYR A 126 10.92 -0.37 8.49
N GLN A 127 11.64 -0.53 7.36
CA GLN A 127 12.64 0.43 6.91
C GLN A 127 12.02 1.81 6.65
N ARG A 128 10.81 1.86 6.09
CA ARG A 128 10.14 3.14 5.88
C ARG A 128 9.76 3.80 7.20
N LEU A 129 9.28 3.03 8.17
CA LEU A 129 8.92 3.52 9.50
C LEU A 129 10.15 3.99 10.29
N SER A 130 11.28 3.29 10.22
CA SER A 130 12.52 3.69 10.91
C SER A 130 13.07 5.02 10.41
N THR A 131 12.80 5.40 9.16
CA THR A 131 13.14 6.75 8.65
C THR A 131 12.19 7.85 9.11
N ARG A 132 10.98 7.52 9.62
CA ARG A 132 9.92 8.49 9.98
C ARG A 132 9.70 8.62 11.48
N LEU A 133 10.08 7.60 12.25
CA LEU A 133 9.84 7.46 13.68
C LEU A 133 11.17 7.29 14.41
N SER A 134 11.25 7.77 15.65
CA SER A 134 12.36 7.43 16.53
C SER A 134 12.27 5.96 16.95
N ASN A 135 13.41 5.39 17.38
CA ASN A 135 13.47 4.01 17.89
C ASN A 135 12.50 3.76 19.05
N GLU A 136 12.31 4.74 19.94
CA GLU A 136 11.32 4.65 21.02
C GLU A 136 9.90 4.48 20.48
N HIS A 137 9.50 5.33 19.53
CA HIS A 137 8.17 5.28 18.92
C HIS A 137 7.94 3.99 18.12
N LEU A 138 8.96 3.50 17.43
CA LEU A 138 8.90 2.23 16.70
C LEU A 138 8.76 1.03 17.66
N ASN A 139 9.52 1.03 18.76
CA ASN A 139 9.41 -0.01 19.80
C ASN A 139 8.02 -0.01 20.47
N PHE A 140 7.44 1.17 20.69
CA PHE A 140 6.08 1.28 21.20
C PHE A 140 5.05 0.73 20.20
N LEU A 141 5.14 1.12 18.93
CA LEU A 141 4.26 0.62 17.85
C LEU A 141 4.21 -0.92 17.83
N LEU A 142 5.36 -1.58 17.93
CA LEU A 142 5.44 -3.05 17.88
C LEU A 142 4.91 -3.76 19.12
N LYS A 143 4.76 -3.06 20.26
CA LYS A 143 4.34 -3.65 21.53
C LYS A 143 2.91 -3.27 21.94
N VAL A 144 2.34 -2.24 21.33
CA VAL A 144 1.04 -1.67 21.74
C VAL A 144 -0.15 -2.59 21.42
N TYR A 145 0.00 -3.50 20.45
CA TYR A 145 -1.03 -4.49 20.13
C TYR A 145 -0.47 -5.90 20.27
N ASP A 146 -1.18 -6.73 21.02
CA ASP A 146 -0.86 -8.12 21.21
C ASP A 146 -1.69 -9.00 20.29
N LYS A 147 -1.00 -9.72 19.38
CA LYS A 147 -1.65 -10.59 18.41
C LYS A 147 -2.27 -11.83 19.06
N SER A 148 -1.69 -12.37 20.14
CA SER A 148 -2.18 -13.62 20.75
C SER A 148 -3.47 -13.38 21.53
N THR A 149 -3.53 -12.31 22.32
CA THR A 149 -4.71 -11.91 23.09
C THR A 149 -5.68 -11.04 22.28
N ARG A 150 -5.27 -10.58 21.09
CA ARG A 150 -6.00 -9.66 20.20
C ARG A 150 -6.32 -8.30 20.83
N GLN A 151 -5.59 -7.90 21.87
CA GLN A 151 -5.88 -6.70 22.68
C GLN A 151 -4.79 -5.62 22.56
N TYR A 152 -5.20 -4.37 22.76
CA TYR A 152 -4.27 -3.26 22.94
C TYR A 152 -3.71 -3.26 24.36
N ARG A 153 -2.39 -3.15 24.50
CA ARG A 153 -1.67 -3.09 25.78
C ARG A 153 -1.40 -1.64 26.19
N ILE A 154 -2.46 -0.82 26.23
CA ILE A 154 -2.38 0.58 26.68
C ILE A 154 -2.75 0.64 28.15
N ARG A 155 -1.83 1.10 28.99
CA ARG A 155 -1.91 1.05 30.45
C ARG A 155 -2.19 2.40 31.10
N ASN A 156 -1.79 3.48 30.45
CA ASN A 156 -1.87 4.82 31.03
C ASN A 156 -2.11 5.93 30.00
N LYS A 157 -2.39 7.14 30.49
CA LYS A 157 -2.66 8.33 29.66
C LYS A 157 -1.50 8.70 28.73
N CYS A 158 -0.25 8.48 29.16
CA CYS A 158 0.92 8.74 28.32
C CYS A 158 0.94 7.81 27.08
N GLU A 159 0.64 6.53 27.26
CA GLU A 159 0.56 5.57 26.15
C GLU A 159 -0.62 5.84 25.21
N VAL A 160 -1.76 6.31 25.74
CA VAL A 160 -2.88 6.80 24.91
C VAL A 160 -2.40 7.93 24.00
N ASN A 161 -1.71 8.92 24.56
CA ASN A 161 -1.18 10.06 23.81
C ASN A 161 -0.13 9.62 22.78
N LYS A 162 0.77 8.69 23.14
CA LYS A 162 1.75 8.12 22.20
C LYS A 162 1.07 7.38 21.05
N ASN A 163 0.02 6.60 21.32
CA ASN A 163 -0.74 5.91 20.28
C ASN A 163 -1.46 6.89 19.33
N TYR A 164 -2.06 7.95 19.89
CA TYR A 164 -2.69 9.02 19.12
C TYR A 164 -1.66 9.76 18.24
N TYR A 165 -0.51 10.12 18.83
CA TYR A 165 0.61 10.73 18.11
C TYR A 165 1.06 9.88 16.93
N LEU A 166 1.27 8.57 17.13
CA LEU A 166 1.69 7.65 16.06
C LEU A 166 0.69 7.58 14.92
N ARG A 167 -0.61 7.45 15.23
CA ARG A 167 -1.67 7.43 14.21
C ARG A 167 -1.63 8.69 13.35
N ASN A 168 -1.55 9.86 13.98
CA ASN A 168 -1.49 11.13 13.26
C ASN A 168 -0.19 11.27 12.45
N ARG A 169 0.96 10.92 13.04
CA ARG A 169 2.27 11.00 12.40
C ARG A 169 2.38 10.11 11.16
N LEU A 170 1.67 8.98 11.15
CA LEU A 170 1.61 8.03 10.05
C LEU A 170 0.41 8.25 9.11
N ALA A 171 -0.45 9.24 9.39
CA ALA A 171 -1.68 9.49 8.64
C ALA A 171 -2.65 8.29 8.60
N LEU A 172 -2.70 7.50 9.68
CA LEU A 172 -3.64 6.38 9.82
C LEU A 172 -5.00 6.89 10.30
N GLY A 173 -6.05 6.63 9.54
CA GLY A 173 -7.39 7.17 9.77
C GLY A 173 -8.09 6.58 11.00
N SER A 174 -7.71 5.37 11.42
CA SER A 174 -8.42 4.64 12.47
C SER A 174 -7.49 3.77 13.33
N GLY A 175 -7.98 3.34 14.49
CA GLY A 175 -7.32 2.31 15.30
C GLY A 175 -7.28 0.94 14.61
N LEU A 176 -8.18 0.70 13.66
CA LEU A 176 -8.19 -0.51 12.83
C LEU A 176 -7.03 -0.51 11.82
N GLU A 177 -6.73 0.64 11.21
CA GLU A 177 -5.53 0.81 10.37
C GLU A 177 -4.23 0.65 11.17
N MET A 178 -4.18 1.20 12.38
CA MET A 178 -3.04 1.00 13.30
C MET A 178 -2.83 -0.48 13.63
N LYS A 179 -3.92 -1.19 13.97
CA LYS A 179 -3.89 -2.64 14.19
C LYS A 179 -3.39 -3.37 12.94
N GLN A 180 -3.89 -3.02 11.76
CA GLN A 180 -3.46 -3.67 10.52
C GLN A 180 -1.97 -3.43 10.23
N LEU A 181 -1.45 -2.22 10.48
CA LEU A 181 -0.01 -1.94 10.36
C LEU A 181 0.81 -2.86 11.28
N ILE A 182 0.39 -2.99 12.54
CA ILE A 182 1.09 -3.85 13.49
C ILE A 182 1.03 -5.31 13.03
N LEU A 183 -0.12 -5.76 12.51
CA LEU A 183 -0.26 -7.11 11.95
C LEU A 183 0.68 -7.32 10.78
N LEU A 184 0.77 -6.38 9.82
CA LEU A 184 1.69 -6.44 8.67
C LEU A 184 3.17 -6.48 9.09
N LEU A 185 3.53 -5.84 10.21
CA LEU A 185 4.88 -5.87 10.77
C LEU A 185 5.16 -7.14 11.58
N SER A 186 4.12 -7.84 12.02
CA SER A 186 4.20 -9.02 12.89
C SER A 186 3.95 -10.34 12.15
N SER A 187 3.37 -10.32 10.96
CA SER A 187 3.21 -11.49 10.11
C SER A 187 4.56 -11.96 9.57
N GLN A 188 4.76 -13.27 9.53
CA GLN A 188 5.72 -13.86 8.61
C GLN A 188 5.21 -13.63 7.19
N SER A 189 6.13 -13.33 6.28
CA SER A 189 5.94 -12.76 4.94
C SER A 189 4.70 -13.26 4.18
N PRO A 190 3.91 -12.37 3.54
CA PRO A 190 3.14 -12.77 2.37
C PRO A 190 4.12 -13.21 1.27
N ARG A 191 3.74 -14.22 0.50
CA ARG A 191 4.57 -14.89 -0.51
C ARG A 191 5.20 -13.86 -1.46
N CYS A 192 6.52 -13.96 -1.65
CA CYS A 192 7.19 -13.31 -2.77
C CYS A 192 7.15 -14.27 -3.96
N SER A 193 6.81 -13.76 -5.14
CA SER A 193 7.10 -14.38 -6.42
C SER A 193 8.37 -13.74 -6.97
#